data_AF-A0A1J5I7T0-F1
#
_entry.id   AF-A0A1J5I7T0-F1
#
_cell.length_a   1.000
_cell.length_b   1.000
_cell.length_c   1.000
_cell.angle_alpha   90.00
_cell.angle_beta   90.00
_cell.angle_gamma   90.00
#
_symmetry.space_group_name_H-M   'P 1'
#
loop_
_entity.id
_entity.type
_entity.pdbx_description
1 polymer ?
#
loop_
_entity_poly.entity_id
_entity_poly.type
_entity_poly.pdbx_seq_one_letter_code
_entity_poly.pdbx_strand_id
1 'polypeptide(L)'
;MTTPRYTEQEIWDKLNELIGCEINSLTDRKTHLLVSADQADRTYLIQYESGNTKRIKLDQLYALYAELHLRGELSYQYMGQHVKQILGWSQWHAPGSAMMAILPVLDERIVSKGGTLFIRPQF
;
A
#
# COMPACT_ATOMS: atom_id res chain seq x y z
N MET A 1 21.21 3.09 4.11
CA MET A 1 19.76 3.08 4.37
C MET A 1 19.14 4.10 3.43
N THR A 2 18.25 3.68 2.56
CA THR A 2 17.55 4.56 1.61
C THR A 2 16.34 5.15 2.30
N THR A 3 16.32 6.47 2.46
CA THR A 3 15.17 7.20 2.98
C THR A 3 13.99 7.07 2.00
N PRO A 4 12.74 6.94 2.47
CA PRO A 4 11.56 6.99 1.61
C PRO A 4 11.57 8.27 0.75
N ARG A 5 11.11 8.16 -0.52
CA ARG A 5 11.12 9.32 -1.43
C ARG A 5 10.09 10.36 -1.01
N TYR A 6 8.90 9.90 -0.63
CA TYR A 6 7.83 10.73 -0.11
C TYR A 6 7.71 10.59 1.41
N THR A 7 7.41 11.70 2.06
CA THR A 7 7.01 11.75 3.47
C THR A 7 5.61 11.17 3.67
N GLU A 8 5.25 10.89 4.92
CA GLU A 8 3.90 10.40 5.26
C GLU A 8 2.80 11.39 4.83
N GLN A 9 3.07 12.70 4.93
CA GLN A 9 2.12 13.73 4.49
C GLN A 9 1.97 13.74 2.96
N GLU A 10 3.06 13.63 2.21
CA GLU A 10 2.99 13.56 0.74
C GLU A 10 2.27 12.30 0.26
N ILE A 11 2.47 11.16 0.94
CA ILE A 11 1.71 9.92 0.68
C ILE A 11 0.22 10.15 0.93
N TRP A 12 -0.12 10.87 2.00
CA TRP A 12 -1.51 11.21 2.29
C TRP A 12 -2.14 12.11 1.23
N ASP A 13 -1.44 13.16 0.80
CA ASP A 13 -1.94 14.09 -0.20
C ASP A 13 -2.19 13.37 -1.53
N LYS A 14 -1.24 12.53 -1.96
CA LYS A 14 -1.39 11.66 -3.14
C LYS A 14 -2.53 10.68 -3.01
N LEU A 15 -2.73 10.08 -1.82
CA LEU A 15 -3.83 9.17 -1.59
C LEU A 15 -5.20 9.88 -1.72
N ASN A 16 -5.30 11.13 -1.27
CA ASN A 16 -6.52 11.94 -1.42
C ASN A 16 -6.84 12.23 -2.90
N GLU A 17 -5.82 12.45 -3.73
CA GLU A 17 -6.01 12.64 -5.18
C GLU A 17 -6.55 11.38 -5.88
N LEU A 18 -6.34 10.20 -5.29
CA LEU A 18 -6.81 8.92 -5.83
C LEU A 18 -8.20 8.50 -5.35
N ILE A 19 -8.87 9.29 -4.51
CA ILE A 19 -10.23 8.98 -4.07
C ILE A 19 -11.18 8.96 -5.27
N GLY A 20 -11.99 7.90 -5.35
CA GLY A 20 -12.86 7.61 -6.49
C GLY A 20 -12.19 6.78 -7.59
N CYS A 21 -10.88 6.52 -7.51
CA CYS A 21 -10.17 5.72 -8.50
C CYS A 21 -10.21 4.22 -8.18
N GLU A 22 -10.31 3.40 -9.23
CA GLU A 22 -10.10 1.97 -9.17
C GLU A 22 -8.61 1.63 -9.25
N ILE A 23 -8.20 0.67 -8.44
CA ILE A 23 -6.83 0.18 -8.33
C ILE A 23 -6.84 -1.32 -8.53
N ASN A 24 -6.02 -1.80 -9.45
CA ASN A 24 -5.83 -3.23 -9.66
C ASN A 24 -5.11 -3.83 -8.45
N SER A 25 -5.59 -4.99 -7.99
CA SER A 25 -4.89 -5.82 -7.03
C SER A 25 -3.48 -6.17 -7.53
N LEU A 26 -2.57 -6.54 -6.63
CA LEU A 26 -1.17 -6.88 -6.95
C LEU A 26 -0.96 -7.91 -8.09
N THR A 27 -1.97 -8.73 -8.38
CA THR A 27 -1.91 -9.77 -9.42
C THR A 27 -2.74 -9.41 -10.66
N ASP A 28 -3.31 -8.21 -10.71
CA ASP A 28 -4.20 -7.69 -11.75
C ASP A 28 -5.45 -8.53 -12.01
N ARG A 29 -5.83 -9.40 -11.07
CA ARG A 29 -7.01 -10.29 -11.20
C ARG A 29 -8.31 -9.72 -10.63
N LYS A 30 -8.20 -8.65 -9.84
CA LYS A 30 -9.29 -8.01 -9.11
C LYS A 30 -9.03 -6.52 -9.04
N THR A 31 -10.08 -5.74 -8.86
CA THR A 31 -10.06 -4.29 -8.65
C THR A 31 -10.50 -3.92 -7.24
N HIS A 32 -10.04 -2.77 -6.79
CA HIS A 32 -10.37 -2.16 -5.50
C HIS A 32 -10.69 -0.69 -5.73
N LEU A 33 -11.72 -0.16 -5.08
CA LEU A 33 -12.07 1.25 -5.15
C LEU A 33 -11.59 1.97 -3.89
N LEU A 34 -10.85 3.07 -4.05
CA LEU A 34 -10.60 4.01 -2.95
C LEU A 34 -11.84 4.89 -2.77
N VAL A 35 -12.61 4.65 -1.72
CA VAL A 35 -13.94 5.25 -1.56
C VAL A 35 -13.87 6.63 -0.95
N SER A 36 -13.10 6.77 0.13
CA SER A 36 -12.97 8.02 0.86
C SER A 36 -11.76 8.02 1.77
N ALA A 37 -11.40 9.21 2.22
CA ALA A 37 -10.39 9.46 3.24
C ALA A 37 -10.99 10.31 4.36
N ASP A 38 -10.58 10.03 5.58
CA ASP A 38 -10.89 10.79 6.79
C ASP A 38 -9.62 11.49 7.28
N GLN A 39 -9.62 12.82 7.20
CA GLN A 39 -8.51 13.66 7.60
C GLN A 39 -8.24 13.62 9.10
N ALA A 40 -9.28 13.57 9.93
CA ALA A 40 -9.15 13.67 11.38
C ALA A 40 -8.50 12.40 11.94
N ASP A 41 -8.94 11.24 11.47
CA ASP A 41 -8.43 9.95 11.92
C ASP A 41 -7.24 9.45 11.09
N ARG A 42 -6.88 10.16 10.01
CA ARG A 42 -5.85 9.75 9.03
C ARG A 42 -6.08 8.32 8.54
N THR A 43 -7.33 8.04 8.17
CA THR A 43 -7.73 6.73 7.65
C THR A 43 -8.40 6.82 6.29
N TYR A 44 -8.35 5.75 5.53
CA TYR A 44 -9.02 5.67 4.24
C TYR A 44 -9.79 4.38 4.08
N LEU A 45 -10.76 4.38 3.19
CA LEU A 45 -11.64 3.24 2.93
C LEU A 45 -11.31 2.63 1.56
N ILE A 46 -11.02 1.34 1.57
CA ILE A 46 -10.95 0.51 0.37
C ILE A 46 -12.22 -0.33 0.30
N GLN A 47 -12.89 -0.31 -0.86
CA GLN A 47 -13.94 -1.27 -1.20
C GLN A 47 -13.40 -2.33 -2.14
N TYR A 48 -13.64 -3.59 -1.80
CA TYR A 48 -13.31 -4.74 -2.65
C TYR A 48 -14.46 -5.03 -3.62
N GLU A 49 -14.19 -5.74 -4.72
CA GLU A 49 -15.22 -6.25 -5.66
C GLU A 49 -16.37 -7.00 -4.98
N SER A 50 -16.13 -7.64 -3.82
CA SER A 50 -17.19 -8.29 -3.06
C SER A 50 -18.16 -7.31 -2.37
N GLY A 51 -17.98 -6.00 -2.56
CA GLY A 51 -18.73 -4.92 -1.90
C GLY A 51 -18.27 -4.62 -0.47
N ASN A 52 -17.44 -5.49 0.13
CA ASN A 52 -16.90 -5.29 1.48
C ASN A 52 -16.01 -4.05 1.51
N THR A 53 -16.04 -3.33 2.63
CA THR A 53 -15.17 -2.18 2.86
C THR A 53 -14.22 -2.45 4.02
N LYS A 54 -13.01 -1.87 3.95
CA LYS A 54 -12.04 -1.89 5.05
C LYS A 54 -11.46 -0.50 5.24
N ARG A 55 -11.48 -0.06 6.49
CA ARG A 55 -10.79 1.13 6.96
C ARG A 55 -9.35 0.79 7.28
N ILE A 56 -8.43 1.56 6.73
CA ILE A 56 -6.99 1.39 6.88
C ILE A 56 -6.40 2.71 7.37
N LYS A 57 -5.44 2.64 8.28
CA LYS A 57 -4.74 3.81 8.77
C LYS A 57 -3.58 4.17 7.84
N LEU A 58 -3.31 5.47 7.70
CA LEU A 58 -2.19 5.97 6.91
C LEU A 58 -0.85 5.44 7.44
N ASP A 59 -0.67 5.37 8.75
CA ASP A 59 0.59 4.91 9.38
C ASP A 59 0.98 3.49 8.90
N GLN A 60 0.00 2.61 8.70
CA GLN A 60 0.19 1.25 8.18
C GLN A 60 0.61 1.26 6.71
N LEU A 61 -0.01 2.10 5.90
CA LEU A 61 0.37 2.26 4.48
C LEU A 61 1.78 2.83 4.37
N TYR A 62 2.10 3.85 5.17
CA TYR A 62 3.41 4.49 5.19
C TYR A 62 4.50 3.54 5.73
N ALA A 63 4.19 2.71 6.73
CA ALA A 63 5.11 1.69 7.21
C ALA A 63 5.49 0.68 6.11
N LEU A 64 4.53 0.25 5.28
CA LEU A 64 4.83 -0.59 4.11
C LEU A 64 5.69 0.15 3.07
N TYR A 65 5.36 1.40 2.78
CA TYR A 65 6.12 2.23 1.86
C TYR A 65 7.58 2.39 2.33
N ALA A 66 7.78 2.67 3.62
CA ALA A 66 9.09 2.82 4.22
C ALA A 66 9.88 1.50 4.19
N GLU A 67 9.24 0.36 4.51
CA GLU A 67 9.91 -0.94 4.45
C GLU A 67 10.32 -1.29 3.01
N LEU A 68 9.48 -0.98 2.01
CA LEU A 68 9.83 -1.16 0.61
C LEU A 68 11.04 -0.32 0.22
N HIS A 69 11.12 0.93 0.68
CA HIS A 69 12.28 1.79 0.45
C HIS A 69 13.55 1.31 1.16
N LEU A 70 13.41 0.72 2.33
CA LEU A 70 14.53 0.14 3.06
C LEU A 70 15.09 -1.10 2.37
N ARG A 71 14.22 -1.96 1.84
CA ARG A 71 14.58 -3.27 1.28
C ARG A 71 14.82 -3.28 -0.23
N GLY A 72 14.18 -2.38 -0.95
CA GLY A 72 14.10 -2.37 -2.42
C GLY A 72 13.03 -3.30 -3.00
N GLU A 73 12.54 -4.28 -2.23
CA GLU A 73 11.47 -5.20 -2.63
C GLU A 73 10.58 -5.64 -1.45
N LEU A 74 9.31 -5.95 -1.73
CA LEU A 74 8.37 -6.57 -0.79
C LEU A 74 7.56 -7.68 -1.46
N SER A 75 7.71 -8.90 -0.97
CA SER A 75 6.94 -10.07 -1.41
C SER A 75 5.90 -10.50 -0.38
N TYR A 76 4.90 -11.27 -0.81
CA TYR A 76 3.92 -11.88 0.09
C TYR A 76 4.58 -12.75 1.16
N GLN A 77 5.58 -13.54 0.79
CA GLN A 77 6.30 -14.41 1.72
C GLN A 77 7.02 -13.59 2.79
N TYR A 78 7.70 -12.51 2.39
CA TYR A 78 8.36 -11.61 3.31
C TYR A 78 7.36 -10.98 4.28
N MET A 79 6.26 -10.45 3.76
CA MET A 79 5.22 -9.85 4.61
C MET A 79 4.60 -10.87 5.56
N GLY A 80 4.38 -12.12 5.13
CA GLY A 80 3.90 -13.19 6.01
C GLY A 80 4.79 -13.42 7.24
N GLN A 81 6.11 -13.21 7.12
CA GLN A 81 7.06 -13.40 8.22
C GLN A 81 7.26 -12.13 9.07
N HIS A 82 7.14 -10.94 8.47
CA HIS A 82 7.51 -9.67 9.11
C HIS A 82 6.33 -8.73 9.41
N VAL A 83 5.09 -9.10 9.06
CA VAL A 83 3.90 -8.25 9.26
C VAL A 83 3.72 -7.78 10.70
N LYS A 84 4.03 -8.61 11.70
CA LYS A 84 3.90 -8.22 13.11
C LYS A 84 4.87 -7.10 13.48
N GLN A 85 6.08 -7.13 12.93
CA GLN A 85 7.07 -6.10 13.17
C GLN A 85 6.72 -4.80 12.44
N ILE A 86 6.24 -4.90 11.20
CA ILE A 86 6.00 -3.75 10.33
C ILE A 86 4.66 -3.06 10.65
N LEU A 87 3.60 -3.86 10.85
CA LEU A 87 2.22 -3.38 10.98
C LEU A 87 1.57 -3.68 12.34
N GLY A 88 2.27 -4.41 13.22
CA GLY A 88 1.69 -4.85 14.50
C GLY A 88 0.63 -5.96 14.37
N TRP A 89 0.36 -6.46 13.17
CA TRP A 89 -0.67 -7.48 12.95
C TRP A 89 -0.15 -8.88 13.25
N SER A 90 -1.03 -9.75 13.76
CA SER A 90 -0.65 -11.14 14.04
C SER A 90 -0.35 -11.96 12.79
N GLN A 91 -1.00 -11.64 11.68
CA GLN A 91 -0.86 -12.35 10.41
C GLN A 91 -1.16 -11.44 9.21
N TRP A 92 -0.62 -11.80 8.06
CA TRP A 92 -0.89 -11.13 6.80
C TRP A 92 -2.26 -11.51 6.25
N HIS A 93 -2.97 -10.54 5.66
CA HIS A 93 -4.32 -10.75 5.13
C HIS A 93 -4.68 -9.73 4.02
N ALA A 94 -5.86 -9.89 3.41
CA ALA A 94 -6.30 -9.14 2.24
C ALA A 94 -6.08 -7.60 2.29
N PRO A 95 -6.38 -6.88 3.40
CA PRO A 95 -6.02 -5.47 3.55
C PRO A 95 -4.55 -5.14 3.27
N GLY A 96 -3.62 -5.99 3.70
CA GLY A 96 -2.20 -5.82 3.41
C GLY A 96 -1.90 -5.89 1.91
N SER A 97 -2.46 -6.89 1.23
CA SER A 97 -2.31 -7.02 -0.22
C SER A 97 -2.90 -5.83 -0.98
N ALA A 98 -4.01 -5.27 -0.49
CA ALA A 98 -4.61 -4.06 -1.07
C ALA A 98 -3.73 -2.83 -0.83
N MET A 99 -3.13 -2.67 0.35
CA MET A 99 -2.16 -1.59 0.61
C MET A 99 -0.97 -1.66 -0.35
N MET A 100 -0.39 -2.84 -0.52
CA MET A 100 0.72 -3.02 -1.47
C MET A 100 0.30 -2.68 -2.92
N ALA A 101 -0.94 -2.99 -3.30
CA ALA A 101 -1.46 -2.65 -4.63
C ALA A 101 -1.62 -1.14 -4.86
N ILE A 102 -1.81 -0.35 -3.79
CA ILE A 102 -1.91 1.11 -3.86
C ILE A 102 -0.54 1.76 -4.12
N LEU A 103 0.55 1.19 -3.59
CA LEU A 103 1.87 1.83 -3.63
C LEU A 103 2.38 2.19 -5.04
N PRO A 104 2.26 1.32 -6.08
CA PRO A 104 2.60 1.68 -7.47
C PRO A 104 1.83 2.87 -8.04
N VAL A 105 0.62 3.14 -7.54
CA VAL A 105 -0.22 4.25 -7.99
C VAL A 105 0.21 5.56 -7.30
N LEU A 106 0.74 5.48 -6.08
CA LEU A 106 1.24 6.64 -5.34
C LEU A 106 2.64 7.07 -5.77
N ASP A 107 3.51 6.11 -6.11
CA ASP A 107 4.89 6.35 -6.53
C ASP A 107 5.20 5.55 -7.79
N GLU A 108 5.41 6.26 -8.90
CA GLU A 108 5.66 5.69 -10.21
C GLU A 108 6.97 4.89 -10.30
N ARG A 109 7.84 5.00 -9.30
CA ARG A 109 9.07 4.17 -9.19
C ARG A 109 8.78 2.78 -8.66
N ILE A 110 7.63 2.56 -8.03
CA ILE A 110 7.23 1.26 -7.53
C ILE A 110 6.52 0.48 -8.64
N VAL A 111 6.93 -0.77 -8.83
CA VAL A 111 6.27 -1.68 -9.77
C VAL A 111 5.88 -2.97 -9.09
N SER A 112 4.73 -3.52 -9.49
CA SER A 112 4.33 -4.89 -9.15
C SER A 112 4.77 -5.86 -10.26
N LYS A 113 5.38 -6.98 -9.88
CA LYS A 113 5.66 -8.10 -10.77
C LYS A 113 5.43 -9.41 -10.02
N GLY A 114 4.47 -10.21 -10.50
CA GLY A 114 4.15 -11.51 -9.90
C GLY A 114 3.71 -11.44 -8.43
N GLY A 115 3.03 -10.36 -8.03
CA GLY A 115 2.60 -10.15 -6.65
C GLY A 115 3.69 -9.68 -5.69
N THR A 116 4.84 -9.26 -6.21
CA THR A 116 5.96 -8.66 -5.46
C THR A 116 6.15 -7.22 -5.92
N LEU A 117 6.38 -6.31 -4.98
CA LEU A 117 6.73 -4.93 -5.26
C LEU A 117 8.23 -4.74 -5.35
N PHE A 118 8.66 -3.86 -6.25
CA PHE A 118 10.06 -3.48 -6.43
C PHE A 118 10.17 -1.97 -6.62
N ILE A 119 11.27 -1.39 -6.16
CA ILE A 119 11.66 -0.03 -6.53
C ILE A 119 12.55 -0.10 -7.77
N ARG A 120 12.17 0.61 -8.84
CA ARG A 120 12.98 0.72 -10.05
C ARG A 120 14.34 1.38 -9.72
N PRO A 121 15.46 0.86 -10.24
CA PRO A 121 16.75 1.54 -10.14
C PRO A 121 16.66 2.93 -10.78
N GLN A 122 17.32 3.91 -10.18
CA GLN A 122 17.57 5.19 -10.84
C GLN A 122 18.69 4.97 -11.87
N PHE A 123 18.38 5.11 -13.16
CA PHE A 123 19.36 5.17 -14.24
C PHE A 123 19.60 6.62 -14.63
#